data_AF-A0A821KVI1-F1
#
_entry.id   AF-A0A821KVI1-F1
#
_cell.length_a   1.000
_cell.length_b   1.000
_cell.length_c   1.000
_cell.angle_alpha   90.00
_cell.angle_beta   90.00
_cell.angle_gamma   90.00
#
_symmetry.space_group_name_H-M   'P 1'
#
loop_
_entity.id
_entity.type
_entity.pdbx_description
1 polymer ?
#
loop_
_entity_poly.entity_id
_entity_poly.type
_entity_poly.pdbx_seq_one_letter_code
_entity_poly.pdbx_strand_id
1 'polypeptide(L)'
;MADKNIEILNEIINQITLYVPLLIIISGTIGSLCNVITFTSRQLRFSSCAFYFLCSTIFDLLYLLFGGITRLMIDHFSNMLLNRSVLLCKCRTYLVVVLPSLSTIFIMLASMDSPFITYTIMLICTMTTLIRIRTSRYRMGFLDNRRRKSIHRNIDRNLITLLITMEAFFDKISLVIYYMNFAKSFPVNTLTSPLFRRVFRQRIINLIR
;
A
#
# COMPACT_ATOMS: atom_id res chain seq x y z
N MET A 1 -1.51 28.91 31.22
CA MET A 1 -2.06 29.25 29.87
C MET A 1 -1.45 28.39 28.77
N ALA A 2 -0.17 28.04 28.85
CA ALA A 2 0.48 27.10 27.92
C ALA A 2 -0.17 25.69 27.92
N ASP A 3 -0.59 25.19 29.07
CA ASP A 3 -1.13 23.83 29.20
C ASP A 3 -2.43 23.62 28.41
N LYS A 4 -3.31 24.62 28.39
CA LYS A 4 -4.58 24.57 27.65
C LYS A 4 -4.38 24.49 26.13
N ASN A 5 -3.34 25.13 25.59
CA ASN A 5 -3.04 25.05 24.16
C ASN A 5 -2.53 23.65 23.76
N ILE A 6 -1.80 22.98 24.66
CA ILE A 6 -1.30 21.62 24.43
C ILE A 6 -2.46 20.62 24.40
N GLU A 7 -3.44 20.76 25.29
CA GLU A 7 -4.64 19.91 25.31
C GLU A 7 -5.47 20.03 24.03
N ILE A 8 -5.73 21.26 23.57
CA ILE A 8 -6.48 21.50 22.32
C ILE A 8 -5.73 20.91 21.12
N LEU A 9 -4.40 21.08 21.07
CA LEU A 9 -3.60 20.53 19.97
C LEU A 9 -3.65 19.00 19.94
N ASN A 10 -3.57 18.35 21.09
CA ASN A 10 -3.65 16.89 21.18
C ASN A 10 -5.01 16.35 20.73
N GLU A 11 -6.10 17.05 21.07
CA GLU A 11 -7.45 16.69 20.62
C GLU A 11 -7.58 16.80 19.10
N ILE A 12 -7.08 17.88 18.50
CA ILE A 12 -7.08 18.05 17.04
C ILE A 12 -6.25 16.95 16.36
N ILE A 13 -5.06 16.63 16.88
CA ILE A 13 -4.22 15.56 16.34
C ILE A 13 -4.93 14.21 16.42
N ASN A 14 -5.62 13.93 17.53
CA ASN A 14 -6.37 12.69 17.72
C ASN A 14 -7.50 12.56 16.68
N GLN A 15 -8.25 13.64 16.46
CA GLN A 15 -9.31 13.68 15.45
C GLN A 15 -8.76 13.49 14.03
N ILE A 16 -7.68 14.18 13.66
CA ILE A 16 -7.06 14.04 12.34
C ILE A 16 -6.56 12.61 12.12
N THR A 17 -5.93 12.01 13.14
CA THR A 17 -5.39 10.65 13.08
C THR A 17 -6.49 9.59 12.86
N LEU A 18 -7.72 9.90 13.27
CA LEU A 18 -8.88 9.03 13.12
C LEU A 18 -9.59 9.22 11.78
N TYR A 19 -9.89 10.47 11.39
CA TYR A 19 -10.67 10.77 10.19
C TYR A 19 -9.88 10.54 8.90
N VAL A 20 -8.58 10.86 8.87
CA VAL A 20 -7.78 10.74 7.64
C VAL A 20 -7.69 9.28 7.14
N PRO A 21 -7.30 8.28 7.97
CA PRO A 21 -7.26 6.89 7.52
C PRO A 21 -8.63 6.36 7.11
N LEU A 22 -9.70 6.77 7.80
CA LEU A 22 -11.07 6.35 7.49
C LEU A 22 -11.51 6.86 6.11
N LEU A 23 -11.22 8.12 5.79
CA LEU A 23 -11.47 8.68 4.45
C LEU A 23 -10.65 7.97 3.37
N ILE A 24 -9.37 7.65 3.64
CA ILE A 24 -8.52 6.90 2.71
C ILE A 24 -9.08 5.49 2.45
N ILE A 25 -9.58 4.81 3.49
CA ILE A 25 -10.18 3.47 3.35
C ILE A 25 -11.46 3.53 2.52
N ILE A 26 -12.35 4.48 2.80
CA ILE A 26 -13.61 4.62 2.04
C ILE A 26 -13.33 4.97 0.58
N SER A 27 -12.54 6.02 0.33
CA SER A 27 -12.22 6.44 -1.05
C SER A 27 -11.43 5.38 -1.81
N GLY A 28 -10.46 4.72 -1.16
CA GLY A 28 -9.65 3.65 -1.74
C GLY A 28 -10.47 2.40 -2.07
N THR A 29 -11.37 1.97 -1.19
CA THR A 29 -12.25 0.82 -1.45
C THR A 29 -13.21 1.08 -2.61
N ILE A 30 -13.81 2.27 -2.67
CA ILE A 30 -14.66 2.67 -3.81
C ILE A 30 -13.84 2.65 -5.12
N GLY A 31 -12.65 3.25 -5.12
CA GLY A 31 -11.78 3.27 -6.29
C GLY A 31 -11.39 1.85 -6.76
N SER A 32 -10.97 0.99 -5.84
CA SER A 32 -10.63 -0.40 -6.15
C SER A 32 -11.84 -1.21 -6.62
N LEU A 33 -13.03 -1.01 -6.04
CA LEU A 33 -14.26 -1.68 -6.50
C LEU A 33 -14.63 -1.25 -7.91
N CYS A 34 -14.57 0.04 -8.23
CA CYS A 34 -14.81 0.55 -9.58
C CYS A 34 -13.82 -0.05 -10.59
N ASN A 35 -12.55 -0.20 -10.22
CA ASN A 35 -11.55 -0.86 -11.06
C ASN A 35 -11.87 -2.34 -11.27
N VAL A 36 -12.22 -3.07 -10.21
CA VAL A 36 -12.63 -4.48 -10.30
C VAL A 36 -13.83 -4.63 -11.21
N ILE A 37 -14.87 -3.79 -11.06
CA ILE A 37 -16.06 -3.83 -11.93
C ILE A 37 -15.68 -3.55 -13.40
N THR A 38 -14.81 -2.58 -13.64
CA THR A 38 -14.35 -2.20 -14.99
C THR A 38 -13.59 -3.35 -15.66
N PHE A 39 -12.61 -3.94 -14.98
CA PHE A 39 -11.80 -5.05 -15.50
C PHE A 39 -12.56 -6.38 -15.54
N THR A 40 -13.62 -6.53 -14.74
CA THR A 40 -14.52 -7.69 -14.77
C THR A 40 -15.35 -7.72 -16.06
N SER A 41 -15.43 -6.63 -16.83
CA SER A 41 -16.21 -6.62 -18.07
C SER A 41 -15.66 -7.59 -19.13
N ARG A 42 -16.57 -8.31 -19.80
CA ARG A 42 -16.27 -9.42 -20.72
C ARG A 42 -15.36 -9.04 -21.89
N GLN A 43 -15.39 -7.78 -22.31
CA GLN A 43 -14.60 -7.27 -23.44
C GLN A 43 -13.13 -7.06 -23.08
N LEU A 44 -12.80 -6.73 -21.83
CA LEU A 44 -11.43 -6.46 -21.39
C LEU A 44 -10.68 -7.72 -20.96
N ARG A 45 -11.38 -8.78 -20.53
CA ARG A 45 -10.76 -10.04 -20.06
C ARG A 45 -9.95 -10.81 -21.10
N PHE A 46 -10.10 -10.48 -22.39
CA PHE A 46 -9.34 -11.13 -23.45
C PHE A 46 -7.89 -10.65 -23.55
N SER A 47 -7.53 -9.51 -22.92
CA SER A 47 -6.14 -9.07 -22.86
C SER A 47 -5.46 -9.56 -21.59
N SER A 48 -4.27 -10.14 -21.74
CA SER A 48 -3.42 -10.55 -20.62
C SER A 48 -3.08 -9.38 -19.70
N CYS A 49 -2.88 -8.18 -20.27
CA CYS A 49 -2.64 -6.94 -19.55
C CYS A 49 -3.79 -6.59 -18.57
N ALA A 50 -5.06 -6.72 -19.00
CA ALA A 50 -6.20 -6.43 -18.12
C ALA A 50 -6.31 -7.41 -16.95
N PHE A 51 -5.90 -8.67 -17.15
CA PHE A 51 -5.85 -9.65 -16.07
C PHE A 51 -4.82 -9.26 -14.99
N TYR A 52 -3.63 -8.80 -15.39
CA TYR A 52 -2.62 -8.32 -14.44
C TYR A 52 -3.09 -7.08 -13.67
N PHE A 53 -3.75 -6.14 -14.34
CA PHE A 53 -4.35 -4.98 -13.65
C PHE A 53 -5.47 -5.41 -12.68
N LEU A 54 -6.30 -6.38 -13.04
CA LEU A 54 -7.30 -6.93 -12.13
C LEU A 54 -6.63 -7.54 -10.89
N CYS A 55 -5.59 -8.36 -11.06
CA CYS A 55 -4.84 -8.91 -9.93
C CYS A 55 -4.24 -7.81 -9.04
N SER A 56 -3.59 -6.80 -9.61
CA SER A 56 -3.06 -5.64 -8.87
C SER A 56 -4.15 -4.96 -8.04
N THR A 57 -5.33 -4.70 -8.63
CA THR A 57 -6.44 -4.04 -7.92
C THR A 57 -6.99 -4.88 -6.77
N ILE A 58 -6.99 -6.22 -6.90
CA ILE A 58 -7.36 -7.14 -5.83
C ILE A 58 -6.35 -7.06 -4.68
N PHE A 59 -5.05 -7.08 -4.97
CA PHE A 59 -4.01 -6.96 -3.93
C PHE A 59 -4.04 -5.59 -3.22
N ASP A 60 -4.31 -4.50 -3.95
CA ASP A 60 -4.50 -3.18 -3.36
C ASP A 60 -5.74 -3.12 -2.45
N LEU A 61 -6.84 -3.76 -2.86
CA LEU A 61 -8.05 -3.87 -2.04
C LEU A 61 -7.79 -4.67 -0.76
N LEU A 62 -7.08 -5.81 -0.86
CA LEU A 62 -6.67 -6.60 0.29
C LEU A 62 -5.74 -5.81 1.23
N TYR A 63 -4.79 -5.06 0.66
CA TYR A 63 -3.91 -4.19 1.45
C TYR A 63 -4.69 -3.10 2.21
N LEU A 64 -5.65 -2.44 1.55
CA LEU A 64 -6.50 -1.43 2.19
C LEU A 64 -7.38 -2.05 3.28
N LEU A 65 -8.00 -3.19 3.02
CA LEU A 65 -8.82 -3.91 4.00
C LEU A 65 -7.98 -4.35 5.20
N PHE A 66 -6.94 -5.17 4.99
CA PHE A 66 -6.15 -5.69 6.11
C PHE A 66 -5.29 -4.61 6.77
N GLY A 67 -4.58 -3.79 6.00
CA GLY A 67 -3.71 -2.73 6.54
C GLY A 67 -4.49 -1.59 7.19
N GLY A 68 -5.56 -1.13 6.53
CA GLY A 68 -6.40 -0.04 7.02
C GLY A 68 -7.25 -0.43 8.22
N ILE A 69 -7.99 -1.55 8.14
CA ILE A 69 -8.83 -2.00 9.26
C ILE A 69 -7.98 -2.33 10.48
N THR A 70 -6.86 -3.06 10.31
CA THR A 70 -6.01 -3.37 11.47
C THR A 70 -5.42 -2.10 12.10
N ARG A 71 -5.09 -1.07 11.32
CA ARG A 71 -4.64 0.22 11.87
C ARG A 71 -5.75 0.89 12.67
N LEU A 72 -6.95 1.02 12.12
CA LEU A 72 -8.10 1.59 12.85
C LEU A 72 -8.43 0.81 14.12
N MET A 73 -8.37 -0.53 14.06
CA MET A 73 -8.62 -1.35 15.24
C MET A 73 -7.60 -1.12 16.36
N ILE A 74 -6.35 -0.84 16.01
CA ILE A 74 -5.28 -0.63 17.00
C ILE A 74 -5.39 0.73 17.65
N ASP A 75 -5.67 1.74 16.84
CA ASP A 75 -5.79 3.12 17.31
C ASP A 75 -7.04 3.28 18.20
N HIS A 76 -8.15 2.56 17.91
CA HIS A 76 -9.39 2.67 18.71
C HIS A 76 -9.60 1.61 19.79
N PHE A 77 -9.30 0.33 19.53
CA PHE A 77 -9.60 -0.76 20.49
C PHE A 77 -8.42 -1.08 21.42
N SER A 78 -7.59 -0.06 21.70
CA SER A 78 -6.47 -0.01 22.66
C SER A 78 -6.01 -1.36 23.24
N ASN A 79 -4.84 -1.84 22.81
CA ASN A 79 -3.99 -2.90 23.39
C ASN A 79 -4.56 -4.29 23.73
N MET A 80 -5.87 -4.48 23.93
CA MET A 80 -6.46 -5.76 24.33
C MET A 80 -6.32 -6.84 23.25
N LEU A 81 -6.51 -6.48 21.98
CA LEU A 81 -6.41 -7.42 20.86
C LEU A 81 -4.95 -7.71 20.45
N LEU A 82 -4.08 -6.69 20.49
CA LEU A 82 -2.70 -6.85 20.03
C LEU A 82 -1.82 -7.59 21.03
N ASN A 83 -2.04 -7.39 22.34
CA ASN A 83 -1.31 -8.15 23.36
C ASN A 83 -1.73 -9.62 23.41
N ARG A 84 -2.91 -9.96 22.89
CA ARG A 84 -3.44 -11.32 22.98
C ARG A 84 -2.80 -12.28 21.97
N SER A 85 -2.36 -11.79 20.81
CA SER A 85 -1.80 -12.67 19.77
C SER A 85 -0.57 -12.10 19.06
N VAL A 86 0.60 -12.62 19.42
CA VAL A 86 1.88 -12.33 18.74
C VAL A 86 1.80 -12.67 17.24
N LEU A 87 1.04 -13.71 16.89
CA LEU A 87 0.81 -14.14 15.51
C LEU A 87 0.14 -13.05 14.66
N LEU A 88 -0.88 -12.36 15.17
CA LEU A 88 -1.60 -11.32 14.42
C LEU A 88 -0.69 -10.12 14.14
N CYS A 89 0.15 -9.73 15.10
CA CYS A 89 1.12 -8.64 14.94
C CYS A 89 2.18 -8.97 13.85
N LYS A 90 2.69 -10.21 13.85
CA LYS A 90 3.63 -10.70 12.84
C LYS A 90 2.97 -10.77 11.45
N CYS A 91 1.77 -11.34 11.39
CA CYS A 91 1.00 -11.48 10.14
C CYS A 91 0.69 -10.11 9.53
N ARG A 92 0.21 -9.14 10.33
CA ARG A 92 -0.05 -7.78 9.88
C ARG A 92 1.19 -7.13 9.26
N THR A 93 2.32 -7.18 9.97
CA THR A 93 3.58 -6.59 9.50
C THR A 93 4.01 -7.22 8.18
N TYR A 94 3.82 -8.53 8.02
CA TYR A 94 4.12 -9.23 6.77
C TYR A 94 3.17 -8.80 5.64
N LEU A 95 1.85 -8.81 5.86
CA LEU A 95 0.85 -8.44 4.85
C LEU A 95 1.00 -7.00 4.37
N VAL A 96 1.23 -6.06 5.29
CA VAL A 96 1.42 -4.63 4.98
C VAL A 96 2.63 -4.40 4.07
N VAL A 97 3.69 -5.21 4.16
CA VAL A 97 4.88 -5.09 3.32
C VAL A 97 4.74 -5.84 2.00
N VAL A 98 4.16 -7.05 2.03
CA VAL A 98 4.14 -7.96 0.88
C VAL A 98 3.05 -7.58 -0.13
N LEU A 99 1.84 -7.25 0.33
CA LEU A 99 0.70 -6.96 -0.56
C LEU A 99 0.96 -5.80 -1.54
N PRO A 100 1.43 -4.61 -1.13
CA PRO A 100 1.69 -3.52 -2.08
C PRO A 100 2.86 -3.87 -3.01
N SER A 101 3.82 -4.67 -2.55
CA SER A 101 4.91 -5.15 -3.39
C SER A 101 4.40 -6.06 -4.50
N LEU A 102 3.49 -6.99 -4.19
CA LEU A 102 2.81 -7.82 -5.19
C LEU A 102 2.04 -6.98 -6.21
N SER A 103 1.27 -5.98 -5.75
CA SER A 103 0.55 -5.07 -6.65
C SER A 103 1.48 -4.38 -7.65
N THR A 104 2.61 -3.83 -7.18
CA THR A 104 3.60 -3.19 -8.08
C THR A 104 4.20 -4.15 -9.09
N ILE A 105 4.41 -5.42 -8.72
CA ILE A 105 4.90 -6.46 -9.64
C ILE A 105 3.87 -6.70 -10.74
N PHE A 106 2.58 -6.80 -10.42
CA PHE A 106 1.54 -6.99 -11.42
C PHE A 106 1.40 -5.81 -12.37
N ILE A 107 1.51 -4.57 -11.90
CA ILE A 107 1.51 -3.39 -12.77
C ILE A 107 2.73 -3.40 -13.70
N MET A 108 3.88 -3.83 -13.20
CA MET A 108 5.10 -3.96 -14.00
C MET A 108 4.99 -5.08 -15.03
N LEU A 109 4.35 -6.20 -14.70
CA LEU A 109 4.05 -7.25 -15.66
C LEU A 109 3.05 -6.78 -16.72
N ALA A 110 2.05 -5.98 -16.33
CA ALA A 110 1.05 -5.42 -17.24
C ALA A 110 1.65 -4.44 -18.26
N SER A 111 2.70 -3.70 -17.91
CA SER A 111 3.34 -2.75 -18.82
C SER A 111 4.29 -3.39 -19.83
N MET A 112 4.58 -4.68 -19.67
CA MET A 112 5.63 -5.38 -20.40
C MET A 112 5.08 -6.58 -21.16
N ASP A 113 4.03 -6.38 -21.98
CA ASP A 113 3.42 -7.36 -22.88
C ASP A 113 4.40 -8.10 -23.85
N SER A 114 5.72 -7.91 -23.71
CA SER A 114 6.80 -8.66 -24.38
C SER A 114 7.38 -9.79 -23.50
N PRO A 115 7.32 -11.05 -23.94
CA PRO A 115 7.67 -12.24 -23.13
C PRO A 115 9.14 -12.35 -22.70
N PHE A 116 10.06 -11.64 -23.34
CA PHE A 116 11.50 -11.74 -23.03
C PHE A 116 11.93 -10.89 -21.82
N ILE A 117 11.25 -9.78 -21.56
CA ILE A 117 11.63 -8.84 -20.48
C ILE A 117 11.02 -9.29 -19.14
N THR A 118 9.94 -10.09 -19.21
CA THR A 118 9.21 -10.61 -18.05
C THR A 118 10.13 -11.37 -17.08
N TYR A 119 11.02 -12.25 -17.58
CA TYR A 119 11.85 -13.11 -16.74
C TYR A 119 12.93 -12.34 -15.95
N THR A 120 13.63 -11.41 -16.60
CA THR A 120 14.73 -10.65 -16.00
C THR A 120 14.23 -9.75 -14.87
N ILE A 121 13.04 -9.19 -15.05
CA ILE A 121 12.43 -8.28 -14.08
C ILE A 121 11.71 -9.05 -12.98
N MET A 122 11.10 -10.19 -13.27
CA MET A 122 10.62 -11.09 -12.22
C MET A 122 11.79 -11.47 -11.30
N LEU A 123 12.98 -11.70 -11.84
CA LEU A 123 14.19 -11.94 -11.04
C LEU A 123 14.55 -10.72 -10.17
N ILE A 124 14.58 -9.52 -10.74
CA ILE A 124 14.91 -8.30 -9.97
C ILE A 124 13.85 -8.02 -8.89
N CYS A 125 12.57 -8.14 -9.21
CA CYS A 125 11.47 -7.93 -8.26
C CYS A 125 11.44 -9.01 -7.18
N THR A 126 11.68 -10.27 -7.51
CA THR A 126 11.79 -11.34 -6.51
C THR A 126 13.00 -11.12 -5.62
N MET A 127 14.12 -10.64 -6.15
CA MET A 127 15.27 -10.26 -5.33
C MET A 127 14.98 -9.05 -4.43
N THR A 128 14.29 -8.04 -4.94
CA THR A 128 13.94 -6.84 -4.14
C THR A 128 12.93 -7.17 -3.05
N THR A 129 11.94 -8.02 -3.34
CA THR A 129 10.99 -8.53 -2.33
C THR A 129 11.66 -9.47 -1.35
N LEU A 130 12.59 -10.33 -1.77
CA LEU A 130 13.40 -11.15 -0.87
C LEU A 130 14.28 -10.30 0.05
N ILE A 131 14.88 -9.22 -0.46
CA ILE A 131 15.65 -8.26 0.36
C ILE A 131 14.71 -7.61 1.37
N ARG A 132 13.55 -7.09 0.95
CA ARG A 132 12.56 -6.49 1.87
C ARG A 132 12.05 -7.48 2.91
N ILE A 133 11.79 -8.73 2.53
CA ILE A 133 11.37 -9.80 3.45
C ILE A 133 12.49 -10.15 4.42
N ARG A 134 13.75 -10.25 3.95
CA ARG A 134 14.91 -10.47 4.82
C ARG A 134 15.08 -9.31 5.80
N THR A 135 15.05 -8.06 5.34
CA THR A 135 15.14 -6.87 6.18
C THR A 135 14.01 -6.83 7.22
N SER A 136 12.78 -7.19 6.82
CA SER A 136 11.64 -7.32 7.74
C SER A 136 11.83 -8.45 8.77
N ARG A 137 12.38 -9.60 8.37
CA ARG A 137 12.73 -10.68 9.32
C ARG A 137 13.82 -10.25 10.31
N TYR A 138 14.85 -9.54 9.86
CA TYR A 138 15.87 -8.96 10.75
C TYR A 138 15.24 -7.98 11.75
N ARG A 139 14.30 -7.14 11.29
CA ARG A 139 13.54 -6.21 12.14
C ARG A 139 12.72 -6.95 13.22
N MET A 140 12.12 -8.10 12.87
CA MET A 140 11.36 -8.90 13.83
C MET A 140 12.25 -9.65 14.84
N GLY A 141 13.39 -10.20 14.42
CA GLY A 141 14.36 -10.82 15.34
C GLY A 141 14.95 -9.82 16.33
N PHE A 142 15.13 -8.56 15.90
CA PHE A 142 15.61 -7.48 16.74
C PHE A 142 14.57 -7.01 17.79
N LEU A 143 13.28 -6.99 17.44
CA LEU A 143 12.21 -6.66 18.38
C LEU A 143 12.03 -7.73 19.48
N ASP A 144 12.25 -9.00 19.15
CA ASP A 144 12.20 -10.10 20.13
C ASP A 144 13.38 -10.01 21.12
N ASN A 145 14.56 -9.62 20.63
CA ASN A 145 15.74 -9.37 21.47
C ASN A 145 15.63 -8.12 22.36
N ARG A 146 14.86 -7.11 21.95
CA ARG A 146 14.59 -5.90 22.76
C ARG A 146 13.78 -6.18 24.03
N ARG A 147 12.95 -7.22 24.05
CA ARG A 147 12.22 -7.62 25.27
C ARG A 147 13.15 -8.09 26.40
N ARG A 148 14.38 -8.52 26.07
CA ARG A 148 15.41 -8.91 27.06
C ARG A 148 16.35 -7.79 27.51
N LYS A 149 16.48 -6.68 26.77
CA LYS A 149 17.46 -5.60 27.04
C LYS A 149 16.82 -4.29 27.49
N SER A 150 15.92 -4.35 28.46
CA SER A 150 15.28 -3.20 29.10
C SER A 150 16.24 -2.24 29.85
N ILE A 151 17.52 -2.61 30.01
CA ILE A 151 18.49 -1.98 30.94
C ILE A 151 19.45 -0.93 30.30
N HIS A 152 19.55 -0.77 28.97
CA HIS A 152 20.60 0.09 28.35
C HIS A 152 20.10 1.26 27.48
N ARG A 153 19.07 1.96 27.94
CA ARG A 153 18.06 2.64 27.11
C ARG A 153 18.30 4.10 26.65
N ASN A 154 19.53 4.64 26.65
CA ASN A 154 19.71 6.07 26.31
C ASN A 154 20.47 6.40 25.01
N ILE A 155 21.35 5.54 24.50
CA ILE A 155 22.15 5.86 23.30
C ILE A 155 21.41 5.50 21.99
N ASP A 156 20.45 4.55 22.02
CA ASP A 156 19.78 4.05 20.81
C ASP A 156 18.64 4.93 20.27
N ARG A 157 18.10 5.88 21.04
CA ARG A 157 16.89 6.62 20.62
C ARG A 157 17.13 7.50 19.39
N ASN A 158 18.28 8.15 19.30
CA ASN A 158 18.59 9.05 18.18
C ASN A 158 18.80 8.27 16.87
N LEU A 159 19.43 7.10 16.95
CA LEU A 159 19.68 6.24 15.79
C LEU A 159 18.38 5.63 15.25
N ILE A 160 17.48 5.18 16.14
CA ILE A 160 16.16 4.65 15.76
C ILE A 160 15.31 5.74 15.12
N THR A 161 15.34 6.96 15.68
CA THR A 161 14.55 8.08 15.16
C THR A 161 15.03 8.45 13.76
N LEU A 162 16.34 8.47 13.53
CA LEU A 162 16.96 8.71 12.22
C LEU A 162 16.61 7.61 11.20
N LEU A 163 16.58 6.35 11.64
CA LEU A 163 16.21 5.23 10.77
C LEU A 163 14.74 5.31 10.34
N ILE A 164 13.85 5.69 11.26
CA ILE A 164 12.41 5.86 10.99
C ILE A 164 12.16 7.05 10.05
N THR A 165 12.88 8.17 10.23
CA THR A 165 12.76 9.31 9.30
C THR A 165 13.29 8.99 7.91
N MET A 166 14.37 8.20 7.80
CA MET A 166 14.88 7.76 6.51
C MET A 166 13.89 6.81 5.80
N GLU A 167 13.28 5.86 6.51
CA GLU A 167 12.21 5.00 5.92
C GLU A 167 11.03 5.85 5.41
N ALA A 168 10.56 6.81 6.22
CA ALA A 168 9.47 7.72 5.83
C ALA A 168 9.83 8.59 4.62
N PHE A 169 11.09 8.98 4.49
CA PHE A 169 11.60 9.74 3.35
C PHE A 169 11.65 8.88 2.07
N PHE A 170 12.17 7.66 2.16
CA PHE A 170 12.24 6.74 1.02
C PHE A 170 10.85 6.28 0.55
N ASP A 171 9.88 6.12 1.46
CA ASP A 171 8.50 5.83 1.08
C ASP A 171 7.87 7.01 0.33
N LYS A 172 8.09 8.25 0.78
CA LYS A 172 7.63 9.45 0.06
C LYS A 172 8.27 9.58 -1.33
N ILE A 173 9.57 9.32 -1.44
CA ILE A 173 10.27 9.34 -2.74
C ILE A 173 9.74 8.24 -3.66
N SER A 174 9.58 7.02 -3.14
CA SER A 174 9.06 5.90 -3.92
C SER A 174 7.64 6.17 -4.40
N LEU A 175 6.80 6.79 -3.56
CA LEU A 175 5.46 7.23 -3.91
C LEU A 175 5.49 8.30 -5.01
N VAL A 176 6.38 9.28 -4.91
CA VAL A 176 6.53 10.35 -5.93
C VAL A 176 7.03 9.76 -7.27
N ILE A 177 8.02 8.88 -7.24
CA ILE A 177 8.54 8.21 -8.45
C ILE A 177 7.47 7.31 -9.08
N TYR A 178 6.70 6.60 -8.24
CA TYR A 178 5.56 5.81 -8.69
C TYR A 178 4.50 6.68 -9.36
N TYR A 179 4.10 7.80 -8.74
CA TYR A 179 3.13 8.72 -9.34
C TYR A 179 3.67 9.43 -10.58
N MET A 180 4.96 9.73 -10.65
CA MET A 180 5.60 10.31 -11.85
C MET A 180 5.63 9.30 -13.01
N ASN A 181 5.96 8.02 -12.73
CA ASN A 181 5.89 6.96 -13.75
C ASN A 181 4.44 6.67 -14.17
N PHE A 182 3.52 6.61 -13.21
CA PHE A 182 2.10 6.43 -13.48
C PHE A 182 1.55 7.60 -14.31
N ALA A 183 1.83 8.85 -13.94
CA ALA A 183 1.41 10.04 -14.68
C ALA A 183 2.05 10.13 -16.07
N LYS A 184 3.22 9.52 -16.29
CA LYS A 184 3.87 9.44 -17.60
C LYS A 184 3.27 8.33 -18.48
N SER A 185 2.95 7.17 -17.90
CA SER A 185 2.44 6.01 -18.64
C SER A 185 0.92 6.04 -18.85
N PHE A 186 0.17 6.66 -17.94
CA PHE A 186 -1.30 6.64 -17.93
C PHE A 186 -1.94 7.48 -19.05
N PRO A 187 -1.52 8.72 -19.35
CA PRO A 187 -2.06 9.45 -20.50
C PRO A 187 -1.57 8.83 -21.82
N VAL A 188 -0.32 8.38 -21.86
CA VAL A 188 0.35 7.97 -23.11
C VAL A 188 -0.10 6.58 -23.56
N ASN A 189 -0.52 5.67 -22.68
CA ASN A 189 -1.01 4.34 -23.07
C ASN A 189 -2.53 4.19 -22.95
N THR A 190 -3.18 4.89 -22.01
CA THR A 190 -4.61 4.72 -21.76
C THR A 190 -5.47 5.72 -22.54
N LEU A 191 -5.04 6.97 -22.73
CA LEU A 191 -5.79 7.97 -23.51
C LEU A 191 -5.49 7.95 -25.01
N THR A 192 -4.34 7.41 -25.44
CA THR A 192 -3.99 7.27 -26.86
C THR A 192 -4.73 6.09 -27.51
N SER A 193 -5.05 5.03 -26.75
CA SER A 193 -5.80 3.88 -27.24
C SER A 193 -7.18 4.32 -27.78
N PRO A 194 -7.42 4.21 -29.11
CA PRO A 194 -8.72 4.57 -29.69
C PRO A 194 -9.84 3.65 -29.19
N LEU A 195 -9.51 2.43 -28.78
CA LEU A 195 -10.45 1.46 -28.25
C LEU A 195 -10.93 1.83 -26.84
N PHE A 196 -10.01 2.26 -25.96
CA PHE A 196 -10.35 2.72 -24.62
C PHE A 196 -11.27 3.95 -24.67
N ARG A 197 -10.97 4.93 -25.54
CA ARG A 197 -11.81 6.12 -25.73
C ARG A 197 -13.23 5.79 -26.17
N ARG A 198 -13.41 4.83 -27.07
CA ARG A 198 -14.76 4.40 -27.51
C ARG A 198 -15.52 3.72 -26.38
N VAL A 199 -14.90 2.77 -25.69
CA VAL A 199 -15.55 2.03 -24.58
C VAL A 199 -15.89 2.96 -23.41
N PHE A 200 -14.98 3.85 -23.04
CA PHE A 200 -15.20 4.82 -21.96
C PHE A 200 -16.35 5.78 -22.28
N ARG A 201 -16.38 6.33 -23.51
CA ARG A 201 -17.47 7.21 -23.97
C ARG A 201 -18.83 6.50 -23.95
N GLN A 202 -18.88 5.25 -24.41
CA GLN A 202 -20.11 4.46 -24.44
C GLN A 202 -20.66 4.19 -23.02
N ARG A 203 -19.75 3.96 -22.06
CA ARG A 203 -20.11 3.73 -20.66
C ARG A 203 -20.66 4.98 -19.99
N ILE A 204 -20.06 6.15 -20.21
CA ILE A 204 -20.59 7.42 -19.67
C ILE A 204 -21.99 7.70 -20.22
N ILE A 205 -22.21 7.50 -21.52
CA ILE A 205 -23.53 7.69 -22.14
C ILE A 205 -24.58 6.76 -21.52
N ASN A 206 -24.24 5.50 -21.26
CA ASN A 206 -25.14 4.53 -20.62
C ASN A 206 -25.36 4.78 -19.13
N LEU A 207 -24.52 5.56 -18.46
CA LEU A 207 -24.66 5.90 -17.04
C LEU A 207 -25.51 7.15 -16.83
N ILE A 208 -25.57 8.03 -17.83
CA ILE A 208 -26.37 9.26 -17.82
C ILE A 208 -27.81 9.02 -18.31
N ARG A 209 -28.02 7.98 -19.11
CA ARG A 209 -29.32 7.61 -19.70
C ARG A 209 -30.06 6.62 -18.82
#